data_AF-N1MG57-F1
#
_entry.id   AF-N1MG57-F1
#
_cell.length_a   1.000
_cell.length_b   1.000
_cell.length_c   1.000
_cell.angle_alpha   90.00
_cell.angle_beta   90.00
_cell.angle_gamma   90.00
#
_symmetry.space_group_name_H-M   'P 1'
#
loop_
_entity.id
_entity.type
_entity.pdbx_description
1 polymer ?
#
loop_
_entity_poly.entity_id
_entity_poly.type
_entity_poly.pdbx_seq_one_letter_code
_entity_poly.pdbx_strand_id
1 'polypeptide(L)' 'MNRPVRLTANTIIGTLEAGPRGPILRDAEGVAWRLHFGEEPVPDRLDGKVNVRGKIVQPDRIDVEFWTPLAGE' A
#
# COMPACT_ATOMS: atom_id res chain seq x y z
N MET A 1 -25.93 -11.59 -10.95
CA MET A 1 -25.44 -10.20 -11.09
C MET A 1 -23.92 -10.23 -11.18
N ASN A 2 -23.36 -10.31 -12.38
CA ASN A 2 -21.92 -10.14 -12.58
C ASN A 2 -21.64 -8.64 -12.53
N ARG A 3 -21.37 -8.12 -11.34
CA ARG A 3 -20.71 -6.81 -11.25
C ARG A 3 -19.34 -7.01 -11.87
N PRO A 4 -18.91 -6.21 -12.87
CA PRO A 4 -17.49 -6.10 -13.09
C PRO A 4 -16.92 -5.67 -11.74
N VAL A 5 -16.09 -6.50 -11.12
CA VAL A 5 -15.25 -6.04 -10.02
C VAL A 5 -14.47 -4.91 -10.66
N ARG A 6 -14.94 -3.67 -10.44
CA ARG A 6 -14.12 -2.50 -10.65
C ARG A 6 -12.94 -2.80 -9.75
N LEU A 7 -11.84 -3.23 -10.36
CA LEU A 7 -10.51 -3.14 -9.79
C LEU A 7 -10.20 -1.64 -9.72
N THR A 8 -11.03 -0.91 -8.96
CA THR A 8 -10.86 0.50 -8.71
C THR A 8 -9.56 0.57 -7.93
N ALA A 9 -8.59 1.27 -8.49
CA ALA A 9 -7.38 1.57 -7.75
C ALA A 9 -7.78 2.28 -6.46
N ASN A 10 -7.47 1.67 -5.33
CA ASN A 10 -7.66 2.22 -4.00
C ASN A 10 -6.42 3.01 -3.62
N THR A 11 -6.66 4.17 -3.02
CA THR A 11 -5.62 5.05 -2.49
C THR A 11 -5.67 4.95 -0.98
N ILE A 12 -4.61 4.42 -0.37
CA ILE A 12 -4.49 4.23 1.08
C ILE A 12 -3.32 5.08 1.56
N ILE A 13 -3.60 5.93 2.54
CA ILE A 13 -2.59 6.77 3.19
C ILE A 13 -2.25 6.13 4.53
N GLY A 14 -0.97 5.94 4.78
CA GLY A 14 -0.50 5.33 6.02
C GLY A 14 0.98 5.56 6.27
N THR A 15 1.47 5.02 7.37
CA THR A 15 2.88 5.02 7.70
C THR A 15 3.49 3.74 7.16
N LEU A 16 4.62 3.86 6.47
CA LEU A 16 5.37 2.73 5.98
C LEU A 16 6.23 2.17 7.12
N GLU A 17 6.14 0.86 7.35
CA GLU A 17 6.83 0.13 8.40
C GLU A 17 7.54 -1.09 7.80
N ALA A 18 8.73 -1.43 8.32
CA ALA A 18 9.42 -2.65 7.95
C ALA A 18 8.78 -3.87 8.65
N GLY A 19 8.24 -4.81 7.86
CA GLY A 19 7.68 -6.06 8.37
C GLY A 19 8.57 -7.27 8.11
N PRO A 20 8.38 -8.38 8.83
CA PRO A 20 9.15 -9.63 8.65
C PRO A 20 8.94 -10.30 7.29
N ARG A 21 7.95 -9.86 6.50
CA ARG A 21 7.59 -10.40 5.18
C ARG A 21 7.55 -9.31 4.09
N GLY A 22 8.26 -8.21 4.30
CA GLY A 22 8.26 -7.04 3.43
C GLY A 22 7.57 -5.82 4.04
N PRO A 23 7.42 -4.74 3.27
CA PRO A 23 6.85 -3.48 3.73
C PRO A 23 5.39 -3.61 4.13
N ILE A 24 5.04 -2.93 5.21
CA ILE A 24 3.67 -2.83 5.72
C ILE A 24 3.29 -1.35 5.73
N LEU A 25 2.11 -1.02 5.23
CA LEU A 25 1.51 0.30 5.35
C LEU A 25 0.46 0.26 6.46
N ARG A 26 0.68 0.99 7.54
CA ARG A 26 -0.32 1.14 8.60
C ARG A 26 -1.13 2.41 8.40
N ASP A 27 -2.42 2.26 8.08
CA ASP A 27 -3.30 3.40 7.86
C ASP A 27 -3.73 4.07 9.18
N ALA A 28 -4.52 5.15 9.06
CA ALA A 28 -4.97 5.95 10.21
C ALA A 28 -5.93 5.23 11.17
N GLU A 29 -6.65 4.21 10.70
CA GLU A 29 -7.49 3.32 11.51
C GLU A 29 -6.67 2.19 12.15
N GLY A 30 -5.36 2.12 11.87
CA GLY A 30 -4.46 1.13 12.44
C GLY A 30 -4.45 -0.21 11.70
N VAL A 31 -5.11 -0.31 10.53
CA VAL A 31 -5.04 -1.52 9.71
C VAL A 31 -3.66 -1.63 9.06
N ALA A 32 -3.07 -2.82 9.17
CA ALA A 32 -1.77 -3.15 8.59
C ALA A 32 -1.94 -3.75 7.20
N TRP A 33 -1.65 -2.98 6.16
CA TRP A 33 -1.68 -3.41 4.78
C TRP A 33 -0.32 -3.93 4.33
N ARG A 34 -0.29 -5.16 3.84
CA ARG A 34 0.88 -5.76 3.23
C ARG A 34 0.99 -5.28 1.80
N LEU A 35 2.10 -4.61 1.50
CA LEU A 35 2.36 -4.06 0.18
C LEU A 35 3.02 -5.12 -0.71
N HIS A 36 2.42 -5.38 -1.87
CA HIS A 36 3.01 -6.21 -2.91
C HIS A 36 3.45 -5.34 -4.07
N PHE A 37 4.76 -5.22 -4.30
CA PHE A 37 5.33 -4.38 -5.35
C PHE A 37 5.57 -5.14 -6.67
N GLY A 38 5.27 -6.44 -6.73
CA GLY A 38 5.51 -7.25 -7.92
C GLY A 38 6.99 -7.23 -8.34
N GLU A 39 7.25 -6.71 -9.55
CA GLU A 39 8.58 -6.51 -10.12
C GLU A 39 9.13 -5.09 -9.91
N GLU A 40 8.34 -4.19 -9.33
CA GLU A 40 8.75 -2.80 -9.09
C GLU A 40 9.71 -2.69 -7.90
N PRO A 41 10.65 -1.73 -7.93
CA PRO A 41 11.58 -1.52 -6.83
C PRO A 41 10.83 -1.11 -5.56
N VAL A 42 11.05 -1.89 -4.50
CA VAL A 42 10.60 -1.57 -3.16
C VAL A 42 11.36 -0.33 -2.67
N PRO A 43 10.72 0.65 -2.02
CA PRO A 43 11.41 1.76 -1.38
C PRO A 43 12.56 1.32 -0.48
N ASP A 44 13.77 1.85 -0.71
CA ASP A 44 14.91 1.67 0.21
C ASP A 44 14.66 2.27 1.59
N ARG A 45 13.80 3.30 1.68
CA ARG A 45 13.35 3.91 2.94
C ARG A 45 11.91 3.52 3.24
N LEU A 46 11.75 2.62 4.20
CA LEU A 46 10.48 2.23 4.80
C LEU A 46 10.18 3.08 6.05
N ASP A 47 10.29 4.39 5.92
CA ASP A 47 10.09 5.33 7.04
C ASP A 47 9.25 6.52 6.58
N GLY A 48 8.22 6.84 7.36
CA GLY A 48 7.37 8.01 7.14
C GLY A 48 6.01 7.71 6.52
N LYS A 49 5.21 8.78 6.42
CA LYS A 49 3.85 8.72 5.88
C LYS A 49 3.92 8.68 4.36
N VAL A 50 3.24 7.73 3.75
CA VAL A 50 3.19 7.54 2.31
C VAL A 50 1.75 7.41 1.85
N ASN A 51 1.52 7.72 0.59
CA ASN A 51 0.30 7.45 -0.12
C ASN A 51 0.55 6.29 -1.07
N VAL A 52 -0.20 5.20 -0.93
CA VAL A 52 -0.11 4.01 -1.78
C VAL A 52 -1.38 3.93 -2.60
N ARG A 53 -1.21 3.87 -3.92
CA ARG A 53 -2.27 3.56 -4.87
C ARG A 53 -2.08 2.14 -5.39
N GLY A 54 -3.15 1.36 -5.37
CA GLY A 54 -3.07 -0.02 -5.81
C GLY A 54 -4.40 -0.75 -5.76
N LYS A 55 -4.38 -2.05 -6.01
CA LYS A 55 -5.57 -2.90 -5.99
C LYS A 55 -5.58 -3.74 -4.72
N ILE A 56 -6.67 -3.66 -3.96
CA ILE A 56 -6.87 -4.57 -2.83
C ILE A 56 -7.16 -5.97 -3.38
N VAL A 57 -6.20 -6.87 -3.20
CA VAL A 57 -6.27 -8.26 -3.69
C VAL A 57 -6.61 -9.24 -2.58
N GLN A 58 -6.38 -8.87 -1.31
CA GLN A 58 -6.78 -9.62 -0.11
C GLN A 58 -7.18 -8.65 1.01
N PRO A 59 -7.85 -9.10 2.09
CA PRO A 59 -8.30 -8.23 3.19
C PRO A 59 -7.19 -7.39 3.82
N ASP A 60 -5.96 -7.91 3.84
CA ASP A 60 -4.76 -7.24 4.36
C ASP A 60 -3.70 -6.99 3.27
N ARG A 61 -4.01 -7.15 1.97
CA ARG A 61 -3.02 -7.03 0.89
C ARG A 61 -3.46 -6.08 -0.21
N ILE A 62 -2.56 -5.16 -0.52
CA ILE A 62 -2.66 -4.28 -1.67
C ILE A 62 -1.52 -4.59 -2.65
N ASP A 63 -1.91 -4.78 -3.91
CA ASP A 63 -1.00 -4.81 -5.05
C ASP A 63 -0.71 -3.37 -5.44
N VAL A 64 0.52 -2.93 -5.19
CA VAL A 64 0.92 -1.53 -5.35
C VAL A 64 1.10 -1.25 -6.83
N GLU A 65 0.38 -0.23 -7.32
CA GLU A 65 0.57 0.30 -8.68
C GLU A 65 1.46 1.55 -8.66
N PHE A 66 1.41 2.32 -7.58
CA PHE A 66 2.23 3.51 -7.39
C PHE A 66 2.26 3.90 -5.91
N TRP A 67 3.35 4.49 -5.45
CA TRP A 67 3.42 5.08 -4.11
C TRP A 67 4.16 6.41 -4.14
N THR A 68 3.74 7.34 -3.29
CA THR A 68 4.42 8.61 -3.09
C THR A 68 4.67 8.85 -1.61
N PRO A 69 5.89 9.25 -1.21
CA PRO A 69 6.10 9.76 0.12
C PRO A 69 5.27 11.03 0.29
N LEU A 70 4.52 11.11 1.38
CA LEU A 70 3.83 12.33 1.80
C LEU A 70 4.77 13.20 2.64
N ALA A 71 6.07 13.19 2.31
CA ALA A 71 7.06 14.02 2.97
C ALA A 71 6.53 15.47 3.03
N GLY A 72 6.35 15.95 4.26
CA GLY A 72 6.20 17.38 4.48
C GLY A 72 7.57 18.01 4.26
N GLU A 73 7.68 18.72 3.14
CA GLU A 73 8.73 19.69 2.77
C GLU A 73 10.19 19.22 2.62
#